data_AF-A0A011UH47-F1
#
_entry.id   AF-A0A011UH47-F1
#
_cell.length_a   1.000
_cell.length_b   1.000
_cell.length_c   1.000
_cell.angle_alpha   90.00
_cell.angle_beta   90.00
_cell.angle_gamma   90.00
#
_symmetry.space_group_name_H-M   'P 1'
#
loop_
_entity.id
_entity.type
_entity.pdbx_description
1 polymer ?
#
loop_
_entity_poly.entity_id
_entity_poly.type
_entity_poly.pdbx_seq_one_letter_code
_entity_poly.pdbx_strand_id
1 'polypeptide(L)' 'MQPPAAAFFNRLGEEVVAFVVRSPSFDVAPEQVIAHLQEQLAPYKYSREVHLVAELPRGPTGKIHKERLVMKALDAAW' A
#
# COMPACT_ATOMS: atom_id res chain seq x y z
N MET A 1 7.36 17.54 9.60
CA MET A 1 8.06 16.34 10.10
C MET A 1 6.99 15.28 10.32
N GLN A 2 6.75 14.41 9.33
CA GLN A 2 5.81 13.29 9.49
C GLN A 2 6.43 12.32 10.51
N PRO A 3 5.64 11.79 11.48
CA PRO A 3 6.17 10.80 12.41
C PRO A 3 6.66 9.57 11.62
N PRO A 4 7.70 8.85 12.11
CA PRO A 4 8.09 7.59 11.48
C PRO A 4 6.87 6.68 11.45
N ALA A 5 6.61 6.02 10.31
CA ALA A 5 5.42 5.17 10.09
C ALA A 5 5.15 4.20 11.25
N ALA A 6 6.21 3.75 11.94
CA ALA A 6 6.16 2.92 13.14
C ALA A 6 5.37 3.52 14.33
N ALA A 7 5.29 4.84 14.46
CA ALA A 7 4.64 5.49 15.61
C ALA A 7 3.10 5.38 15.58
N PHE A 8 2.49 5.19 14.39
CA PHE A 8 1.04 5.04 14.26
C PHE A 8 0.59 3.58 14.42
N PHE A 9 1.38 2.63 13.90
CA PHE A 9 1.12 1.19 14.00
C PHE A 9 0.88 0.74 15.46
N ASN A 10 1.72 1.22 16.38
CA ASN A 10 1.62 0.86 17.80
C ASN A 10 0.36 1.40 18.51
N ARG A 11 -0.41 2.30 17.88
CA ARG A 11 -1.61 2.90 18.47
C ARG A 11 -2.91 2.23 18.02
N LEU A 12 -2.97 1.66 16.82
CA LEU A 12 -4.20 1.14 16.21
C LEU A 12 -4.18 -0.38 15.95
N GLY A 13 -3.02 -1.03 15.98
CA GLY A 13 -2.88 -2.49 15.78
C GLY A 13 -2.93 -2.96 14.33
N GLU A 14 -3.48 -2.15 13.42
CA GLU A 14 -3.51 -2.38 11.97
C GLU A 14 -3.03 -1.12 11.23
N GLU A 15 -2.40 -1.30 10.06
CA GLU A 15 -1.93 -0.21 9.19
C GLU A 15 -2.44 -0.42 7.76
N VAL A 16 -2.73 0.68 7.05
CA VAL A 16 -3.25 0.61 5.68
C VAL A 16 -2.08 0.52 4.70
N VAL A 17 -2.05 -0.56 3.93
CA VAL A 17 -1.04 -0.83 2.88
C VAL A 17 -1.71 -0.84 1.52
N ALA A 18 -1.07 -0.23 0.51
CA ALA A 18 -1.55 -0.25 -0.87
C ALA A 18 -0.61 -1.05 -1.78
N PHE A 19 -1.19 -1.87 -2.67
CA PHE A 19 -0.49 -2.54 -3.76
C PHE A 19 -0.99 -1.97 -5.08
N VAL A 20 -0.07 -1.42 -5.88
CA VAL A 20 -0.40 -0.66 -7.09
C VAL A 20 0.31 -1.29 -8.28
N VAL A 21 -0.46 -1.55 -9.34
CA VAL A 21 0.08 -1.91 -10.66
C VAL A 21 0.08 -0.65 -11.51
N ARG A 22 1.23 -0.34 -12.11
CA ARG A 22 1.37 0.82 -12.98
C ARG A 22 0.87 0.52 -14.37
N SER A 23 0.29 1.52 -15.02
CA SER A 23 0.10 1.47 -16.46
C SER A 23 1.46 1.52 -17.15
N PRO A 24 1.70 0.75 -18.24
CA PRO A 24 3.01 0.65 -18.88
C PRO A 24 3.60 1.99 -19.34
N SER A 25 2.75 2.98 -19.62
CA SER A 25 3.17 4.30 -20.10
C SER A 25 3.43 5.32 -18.99
N PHE A 26 3.29 4.92 -17.72
CA PHE A 26 3.40 5.82 -16.58
C PHE A 26 4.46 5.34 -15.61
N ASP A 27 5.46 6.20 -15.38
CA ASP A 27 6.45 6.01 -14.34
C ASP A 27 6.04 6.80 -13.10
N VAL A 28 5.38 6.12 -12.17
CA VAL A 28 4.94 6.68 -10.89
C VAL A 28 5.75 6.01 -9.78
N ALA A 29 6.31 6.80 -8.89
CA ALA A 29 6.98 6.35 -7.68
C ALA A 29 5.98 6.17 -6.51
N PRO A 30 6.24 5.27 -5.56
CA PRO A 30 5.38 5.06 -4.40
C PRO A 30 5.07 6.36 -3.62
N GLU A 31 6.06 7.23 -3.47
CA GLU A 31 5.96 8.48 -2.71
C GLU A 31 5.00 9.47 -3.37
N GLN A 32 4.90 9.45 -4.70
CA GLN A 32 3.96 10.27 -5.45
C GLN A 32 2.52 9.81 -5.22
N VAL A 33 2.29 8.49 -5.09
CA VAL A 33 0.98 7.94 -4.72
C VAL A 33 0.62 8.37 -3.30
N ILE A 34 1.55 8.27 -2.36
CA ILE A 34 1.31 8.69 -0.97
C ILE A 34 0.97 10.19 -0.91
N ALA A 35 1.75 11.04 -1.58
CA ALA A 35 1.50 12.48 -1.64
C ALA A 35 0.11 12.79 -2.21
N HIS A 36 -0.28 12.13 -3.31
CA HIS A 36 -1.60 12.28 -3.91
C HIS A 36 -2.75 11.88 -2.97
N LEU A 37 -2.55 10.81 -2.18
CA LEU A 37 -3.53 10.37 -1.17
C LEU A 37 -3.60 11.34 0.02
N GLN A 38 -2.48 11.91 0.45
CA GLN A 38 -2.42 12.87 1.55
C GLN A 38 -3.17 14.17 1.26
N GLU A 39 -3.22 14.59 0.00
CA GLU A 39 -3.96 15.78 -0.44
C GLU A 39 -5.49 15.58 -0.45
N GLN A 40 -5.95 14.34 -0.59
CA GLN A 40 -7.37 14.03 -0.81
C GLN A 40 -8.04 13.27 0.35
N LEU A 41 -7.25 12.63 1.23
CA LEU A 41 -7.77 11.77 2.28
C LEU A 41 -7.34 12.24 3.67
N ALA A 42 -8.20 11.97 4.65
CA ALA A 42 -7.89 12.22 6.05
C ALA A 42 -6.70 11.34 6.52
N PRO A 43 -5.94 11.76 7.56
CA PRO A 43 -4.68 11.10 7.93
C PRO A 43 -4.74 9.63 8.33
N TYR A 44 -5.93 9.13 8.68
CA TYR A 44 -6.18 7.74 9.06
C TYR A 44 -6.68 6.88 7.89
N LYS A 45 -6.88 7.46 6.69
CA LYS A 45 -7.41 6.78 5.50
C LYS A 45 -6.38 6.53 4.42
N TYR A 46 -5.32 7.35 4.34
CA TYR A 46 -4.28 7.15 3.34
C TYR A 46 -3.32 6.03 3.78
N SER A 47 -2.82 5.28 2.80
CA SER A 47 -1.80 4.26 3.02
C SER A 47 -0.44 4.92 3.27
N ARG A 48 0.24 4.53 4.35
CA ARG A 48 1.62 4.97 4.63
C ARG A 48 2.66 4.16 3.86
N GLU A 49 2.26 3.00 3.38
CA GLU A 49 3.09 2.09 2.62
C GLU A 49 2.42 1.77 1.28
N VAL A 50 3.19 1.93 0.20
CA VAL A 50 2.75 1.66 -1.17
C VAL A 50 3.78 0.75 -1.82
N HIS A 51 3.35 -0.43 -2.24
CA HIS A 51 4.17 -1.36 -3.01
C HIS A 51 3.76 -1.32 -4.48
N LEU A 52 4.72 -1.02 -5.34
CA LEU A 52 4.55 -1.19 -6.77
C LEU A 52 4.79 -2.66 -7.12
N VAL A 53 3.79 -3.29 -7.73
CA VAL A 53 3.86 -4.69 -8.16
C VAL A 53 3.62 -4.80 -9.66
N ALA A 54 4.24 -5.79 -10.29
CA ALA A 54 4.01 -6.06 -11.71
C ALA A 54 2.57 -6.51 -11.97
N GLU A 55 2.00 -7.28 -11.05
CA GLU A 55 0.63 -7.75 -11.12
C GLU A 55 0.04 -7.99 -9.73
N LEU A 56 -1.29 -7.96 -9.64
CA LEU A 56 -2.01 -8.38 -8.44
C LEU A 56 -2.25 -9.90 -8.50
N PRO A 57 -2.08 -10.63 -7.38
CA PRO A 57 -2.38 -12.06 -7.35
C PRO A 57 -3.87 -12.26 -7.59
N ARG A 58 -4.20 -13.02 -8.63
CA ARG A 58 -5.59 -13.31 -9.00
C ARG A 58 -5.83 -14.81 -9.03
N GLY A 59 -7.05 -15.21 -8.70
CA GLY A 59 -7.51 -16.59 -8.82
C GLY A 59 -7.91 -16.94 -10.25
N PRO A 60 -8.28 -18.21 -10.49
CA PRO A 60 -8.76 -18.68 -11.80
C PRO A 60 -9.97 -17.91 -12.35
N THR A 61 -10.76 -17.29 -11.46
CA THR A 61 -11.93 -16.48 -11.80
C THR A 61 -11.62 -14.98 -11.95
N GLY A 62 -10.34 -14.59 -11.88
CA GLY A 62 -9.89 -13.20 -11.98
C GLY A 62 -10.03 -12.37 -10.70
N LYS A 63 -10.59 -12.93 -9.62
CA LYS A 63 -10.71 -12.26 -8.32
C LYS A 63 -9.34 -12.06 -7.67
N ILE A 64 -9.13 -10.90 -7.04
CA ILE A 64 -7.90 -10.61 -6.31
C ILE A 64 -7.81 -11.48 -5.04
N HIS A 65 -6.66 -12.12 -4.85
CA HIS A 65 -6.33 -12.91 -3.67
C HIS A 65 -5.76 -12.01 -2.57
N LYS A 66 -6.64 -11.41 -1.76
CA LYS A 66 -6.24 -10.48 -0.68
C LYS A 66 -5.29 -11.13 0.34
N GLU A 67 -5.50 -12.39 0.68
CA GLU A 67 -4.63 -13.12 1.64
C GLU A 67 -3.17 -13.13 1.21
N ARG A 68 -2.89 -13.32 -0.10
CA ARG A 68 -1.53 -13.29 -0.62
C ARG A 68 -0.91 -11.89 -0.56
N LEU A 69 -1.72 -10.85 -0.66
CA LEU A 69 -1.25 -9.47 -0.51
C LEU A 69 -0.91 -9.16 0.96
N VAL A 70 -1.72 -9.65 1.90
CA VAL A 70 -1.43 -9.53 3.35
C VAL A 70 -0.12 -10.24 3.68
N MET A 71 0.07 -11.48 3.22
CA MET A 71 1.33 -12.21 3.45
C MET A 71 2.53 -11.46 2.87
N LYS A 72 2.42 -10.92 1.65
CA LYS A 72 3.48 -10.09 1.05
C LYS A 72 3.82 -8.85 1.86
N ALA A 73 2.82 -8.19 2.46
CA ALA A 73 3.07 -7.02 3.32
C ALA A 73 3.77 -7.43 4.62
N LEU A 74 3.41 -8.57 5.20
CA LEU A 74 4.04 -9.09 6.41
C LEU A 74 5.47 -9.57 6.15
N ASP A 75 5.72 -10.22 5.01
CA ASP A 75 7.06 -10.68 4.59
C ASP A 75 8.01 -9.51 4.26
N ALA A 76 7.48 -8.38 3.78
CA ALA A 76 8.28 -7.18 3.51
C ALA A 76 8.72 -6.46 4.79
N ALA A 77 8.10 -6.77 5.94
CA ALA A 77 8.27 -6.05 7.18
C ALA A 77 9.34 -6.64 8.13
N TRP A 78 10.01 -7.75 7.79
CA TRP A 78 10.97 -8.45 8.67
C TRP A 78 12.12 -9.14 7.94
#